data_AF-A0AAX1NDE0-F1
#
_entry.id   AF-A0AAX1NDE0-F1
#
_cell.length_a   1.000
_cell.length_b   1.000
_cell.length_c   1.000
_cell.angle_alpha   90.00
_cell.angle_beta   90.00
_cell.angle_gamma   90.00
#
_symmetry.space_group_name_H-M   'P 1'
#
loop_
_entity.id
_entity.type
_entity.pdbx_description
1 polymer ?
#
loop_
_entity_poly.entity_id
_entity_poly.type
_entity_poly.pdbx_seq_one_letter_code
_entity_poly.pdbx_strand_id
1 'polypeptide(L)'
;MKKYKQISALLWIMLFVSSLSVNVCAQDIFMGGNGGGDNSNSLMQSVNSTSHNFFMGGEGNGYASQTILETQNSTSYNIFKGGVSNGYALGNDLDVFGSVSHNIFTGGEAKGYAKNTVMVDEDYDLPIELGVFEVRNVQGKAFIRWTTLTEINNDYFVIEKSVDRRNWEIVTQIEGAGNSNNRLEYSTTDPSTSRGTSYYRLKQVDFDGQFTYSDIRIFNLENAPNIELYAYPNPVINELTILLDKDYHQLIQMYSINGEAIPLQIINQTDQDIRLNVSHLNKGFYVIRVGHLGVLKIVK
;
A
#
# COMPACT_ATOMS: atom_id res chain seq x y z
N MET A 1 73.35 -13.50 23.40
CA MET A 1 73.14 -12.17 22.77
C MET A 1 71.89 -12.20 21.90
N LYS A 2 71.30 -11.02 21.69
CA LYS A 2 69.91 -10.69 21.31
C LYS A 2 69.48 -11.06 19.87
N LYS A 3 68.16 -11.32 19.72
CA LYS A 3 67.13 -10.92 18.70
C LYS A 3 67.61 -10.56 17.26
N TYR A 4 66.92 -10.94 16.17
CA TYR A 4 65.56 -10.50 15.79
C TYR A 4 64.84 -11.38 14.74
N LYS A 5 63.50 -11.31 14.82
CA LYS A 5 62.41 -11.78 13.94
C LYS A 5 62.60 -11.53 12.44
N GLN A 6 62.05 -12.43 11.61
CA GLN A 6 61.17 -12.04 10.51
C GLN A 6 60.04 -13.06 10.31
N ILE A 7 58.86 -12.54 10.04
CA ILE A 7 57.54 -13.18 9.96
C ILE A 7 57.15 -13.28 8.49
N SER A 8 56.58 -14.41 8.04
CA SER A 8 55.62 -14.47 6.91
C SER A 8 54.87 -15.80 6.99
N ALA A 9 53.76 -15.83 7.73
CA ALA A 9 52.38 -15.74 7.20
C ALA A 9 51.96 -16.99 6.40
N LEU A 10 51.31 -17.91 7.12
CA LEU A 10 50.43 -18.94 6.56
C LEU A 10 49.33 -18.28 5.74
N LEU A 11 49.12 -18.77 4.51
CA LEU A 11 47.87 -18.56 3.77
C LEU A 11 47.22 -19.93 3.55
N TRP A 12 46.50 -20.41 4.56
CA TRP A 12 45.51 -21.47 4.36
C TRP A 12 44.21 -20.78 3.94
N ILE A 13 43.89 -20.85 2.65
CA ILE A 13 42.54 -20.52 2.18
C ILE A 13 41.66 -21.71 2.56
N MET A 14 41.13 -21.69 3.80
CA MET A 14 39.93 -22.47 4.12
C MET A 14 38.72 -21.64 3.67
N LEU A 15 38.24 -21.92 2.46
CA LEU A 15 36.93 -21.50 2.02
C LEU A 15 35.92 -22.53 2.56
N PHE A 16 35.51 -22.36 3.82
CA PHE A 16 34.30 -23.04 4.33
C PHE A 16 33.13 -22.07 4.17
N VAL A 17 32.43 -22.18 3.05
CA VAL A 17 31.04 -21.73 2.96
C VAL A 17 30.22 -23.01 2.84
N SER A 18 29.69 -23.49 3.96
CA SER A 18 28.77 -24.63 3.98
C SER A 18 27.38 -24.14 4.40
N SER A 19 26.82 -23.22 3.62
CA SER A 19 25.39 -22.94 3.65
C SER A 19 24.78 -23.47 2.35
N LEU A 20 23.81 -24.38 2.48
CA LEU A 20 23.00 -24.84 1.36
C LEU A 20 21.75 -23.95 1.34
N SER A 21 21.55 -23.19 0.27
CA SER A 21 20.29 -22.49 0.02
C SER A 21 19.42 -23.35 -0.88
N VAL A 22 18.18 -23.62 -0.43
CA VAL A 22 17.25 -24.46 -1.19
C VAL A 22 15.95 -23.68 -1.42
N ASN A 23 15.59 -23.48 -2.69
CA ASN A 23 14.27 -23.01 -3.10
C ASN A 23 13.38 -24.24 -3.25
N VAL A 24 12.62 -24.59 -2.19
CA VAL A 24 11.76 -25.79 -2.20
C VAL A 24 10.29 -25.39 -2.21
N CYS A 25 9.53 -26.04 -3.09
CA CYS A 25 8.08 -26.11 -3.00
C CYS A 25 7.70 -27.52 -2.54
N ALA A 26 7.25 -27.64 -1.29
CA ALA A 26 6.56 -28.78 -0.70
C ALA A 26 7.30 -30.14 -0.76
N GLN A 27 8.49 -30.23 -0.17
CA GLN A 27 9.21 -31.50 -0.02
C GLN A 27 9.76 -31.69 1.40
N ASP A 28 9.94 -32.95 1.80
CA ASP A 28 10.70 -33.32 2.99
C ASP A 28 12.20 -33.20 2.73
N ILE A 29 12.92 -32.64 3.70
CA ILE A 29 14.35 -32.35 3.59
C ILE A 29 15.09 -33.17 4.64
N PHE A 30 15.95 -34.07 4.18
CA PHE A 30 16.73 -34.98 5.02
C PHE A 30 18.19 -34.56 5.05
N MET A 31 18.66 -34.14 6.22
CA MET A 31 20.07 -33.86 6.47
C MET A 31 20.64 -34.98 7.35
N GLY A 32 21.67 -35.68 6.87
CA GLY A 32 22.21 -36.87 7.53
C GLY A 32 21.65 -38.20 6.99
N GLY A 33 20.74 -38.17 6.00
CA GLY A 33 20.18 -39.35 5.33
C GLY A 33 18.84 -39.84 5.91
N ASN A 34 18.28 -40.91 5.35
CA ASN A 34 16.93 -41.42 5.66
C ASN A 34 16.85 -42.31 6.92
N GLY A 35 17.85 -42.26 7.80
CA GLY A 35 18.01 -43.19 8.94
C GLY A 35 18.50 -42.48 10.19
N GLY A 36 19.42 -43.08 10.94
CA GLY A 36 20.18 -42.39 11.98
C GLY A 36 21.39 -41.68 11.37
N GLY A 37 21.24 -40.40 11.09
CA GLY A 37 22.24 -39.54 10.46
C GLY A 37 22.95 -38.61 11.44
N ASP A 38 24.13 -38.13 11.05
CA ASP A 38 24.82 -37.02 11.70
C ASP A 38 24.73 -35.79 10.79
N ASN A 39 24.22 -34.67 11.31
CA ASN A 39 24.26 -33.39 10.62
C ASN A 39 24.92 -32.31 11.48
N SER A 40 26.02 -31.78 10.96
CA SER A 40 26.73 -30.61 11.49
C SER A 40 26.70 -29.42 10.54
N ASN A 41 25.83 -29.39 9.53
CA ASN A 41 25.70 -28.26 8.61
C ASN A 41 24.49 -27.41 8.97
N SER A 42 24.65 -26.10 8.82
CA SER A 42 23.55 -25.14 8.91
C SER A 42 22.74 -25.17 7.62
N LEU A 43 21.42 -25.02 7.77
CA LEU A 43 20.50 -24.89 6.65
C LEU A 43 19.96 -23.46 6.61
N MET A 44 19.91 -22.87 5.42
CA MET A 44 19.18 -21.61 5.19
C MET A 44 18.03 -21.88 4.22
N GLN A 45 16.80 -21.80 4.72
CA GLN A 45 15.62 -21.89 3.88
C GLN A 45 15.35 -20.54 3.22
N SER A 46 15.13 -20.52 1.90
CA SER A 46 14.94 -19.28 1.15
C SER A 46 13.56 -18.64 1.39
N VAL A 47 13.48 -17.33 1.14
CA VAL A 47 12.26 -16.52 1.24
C VAL A 47 11.13 -17.14 0.42
N ASN A 48 9.90 -17.14 0.95
CA ASN A 48 8.69 -17.68 0.30
C ASN A 48 8.74 -19.19 -0.06
N SER A 49 9.53 -20.00 0.65
CA SER A 49 9.57 -21.44 0.42
C SER A 49 8.71 -22.21 1.41
N THR A 50 8.17 -23.35 0.98
CA THR A 50 7.34 -24.23 1.82
C THR A 50 8.00 -25.60 1.91
N SER A 51 8.24 -26.06 3.13
CA SER A 51 8.79 -27.39 3.41
C SER A 51 7.82 -28.15 4.32
N HIS A 52 7.62 -29.45 4.07
CA HIS A 52 6.76 -30.26 4.95
C HIS A 52 7.51 -30.61 6.22
N ASN A 53 8.57 -31.42 6.11
CA ASN A 53 9.35 -31.84 7.26
C ASN A 53 10.85 -31.61 7.05
N PHE A 54 11.52 -31.09 8.09
CA PHE A 54 12.97 -31.03 8.18
C PHE A 54 13.48 -32.11 9.13
N PHE A 55 14.29 -33.05 8.64
CA PHE A 55 14.92 -34.10 9.44
C PHE A 55 16.42 -33.86 9.55
N MET A 56 16.84 -33.21 10.64
CA MET A 56 18.26 -33.03 10.93
C MET A 56 18.77 -34.19 11.77
N GLY A 57 19.60 -35.03 11.18
CA GLY A 57 19.99 -36.32 11.73
C GLY A 57 19.12 -37.49 11.20
N GLY A 58 18.29 -37.25 10.19
CA GLY A 58 17.45 -38.28 9.56
C GLY A 58 16.20 -38.68 10.36
N GLU A 59 15.47 -39.70 9.91
CA GLU A 59 14.20 -40.14 10.54
C GLU A 59 14.40 -40.94 11.84
N GLY A 60 15.62 -41.46 12.09
CA GLY A 60 15.91 -42.38 13.19
C GLY A 60 16.43 -41.70 14.47
N ASN A 61 17.41 -42.34 15.12
CA ASN A 61 18.16 -41.77 16.25
C ASN A 61 19.35 -40.97 15.70
N GLY A 62 19.08 -39.75 15.26
CA GLY A 62 20.06 -38.87 14.65
C GLY A 62 20.81 -37.98 15.63
N TYR A 63 21.86 -37.33 15.12
CA TYR A 63 22.55 -36.23 15.78
C TYR A 63 22.44 -34.95 14.93
N ALA A 64 22.14 -33.83 15.58
CA ALA A 64 22.16 -32.51 14.94
C ALA A 64 22.81 -31.46 15.84
N SER A 65 23.78 -30.68 15.31
CA SER A 65 24.55 -29.71 16.11
C SER A 65 24.46 -28.24 15.68
N GLN A 66 23.73 -27.92 14.61
CA GLN A 66 23.76 -26.59 13.97
C GLN A 66 22.38 -25.96 13.74
N THR A 67 22.41 -24.66 13.41
CA THR A 67 21.29 -23.73 13.26
C THR A 67 20.51 -23.95 11.96
N ILE A 68 19.18 -23.88 12.04
CA ILE A 68 18.33 -23.63 10.87
C ILE A 68 18.00 -22.14 10.91
N LEU A 69 18.20 -21.47 9.78
CA LEU A 69 17.74 -20.11 9.55
C LEU A 69 16.57 -20.19 8.57
N GLU A 70 15.36 -19.96 9.07
CA GLU A 70 14.18 -19.74 8.23
C GLU A 70 14.11 -18.25 7.90
N THR A 71 14.06 -17.92 6.61
CA THR A 71 13.99 -16.53 6.14
C THR A 71 12.54 -16.13 5.86
N GLN A 72 12.26 -14.82 5.80
CA GLN A 72 10.91 -14.26 5.79
C GLN A 72 9.91 -14.98 4.86
N ASN A 73 8.66 -15.11 5.33
CA ASN A 73 7.53 -15.72 4.61
C ASN A 73 7.75 -17.19 4.22
N SER A 74 8.66 -17.91 4.89
CA SER A 74 8.79 -19.35 4.70
C SER A 74 7.83 -20.13 5.61
N THR A 75 7.42 -21.32 5.18
CA THR A 75 6.49 -22.19 5.93
C THR A 75 7.11 -23.55 6.13
N SER A 76 7.16 -23.99 7.38
CA SER A 76 7.63 -25.32 7.76
C SER A 76 6.61 -25.99 8.67
N TYR A 77 6.17 -27.19 8.31
CA TYR A 77 5.19 -27.88 9.16
C TYR A 77 5.87 -28.53 10.36
N ASN A 78 6.95 -29.29 10.15
CA ASN A 78 7.67 -29.94 11.26
C ASN A 78 9.19 -29.83 11.12
N ILE A 79 9.88 -29.59 12.22
CA ILE A 79 11.34 -29.59 12.32
C ILE A 79 11.79 -30.62 13.36
N PHE A 80 12.57 -31.62 12.95
CA PHE A 80 13.13 -32.67 13.80
C PHE A 80 14.65 -32.50 13.93
N LYS A 81 15.10 -31.89 15.02
CA LYS A 81 16.52 -31.83 15.42
C LYS A 81 16.91 -33.11 16.17
N GLY A 82 17.80 -33.90 15.61
CA GLY A 82 18.20 -35.22 16.12
C GLY A 82 17.34 -36.37 15.58
N GLY A 83 16.41 -36.12 14.66
CA GLY A 83 15.50 -37.12 14.11
C GLY A 83 14.23 -37.36 14.92
N VAL A 84 13.41 -38.34 14.52
CA VAL A 84 12.03 -38.53 15.03
C VAL A 84 12.00 -39.40 16.30
N SER A 85 13.01 -40.26 16.52
CA SER A 85 13.01 -41.20 17.64
C SER A 85 13.72 -40.66 18.89
N ASN A 86 14.78 -41.31 19.38
CA ASN A 86 15.58 -40.86 20.53
C ASN A 86 16.75 -39.99 20.07
N GLY A 87 16.42 -38.91 19.39
CA GLY A 87 17.40 -38.02 18.79
C GLY A 87 18.30 -37.32 19.79
N TYR A 88 19.46 -36.86 19.33
CA TYR A 88 20.37 -36.05 20.13
C TYR A 88 20.65 -34.71 19.44
N ALA A 89 20.33 -33.60 20.11
CA ALA A 89 20.51 -32.26 19.56
C ALA A 89 21.34 -31.35 20.49
N LEU A 90 22.35 -30.70 19.93
CA LEU A 90 23.18 -29.68 20.61
C LEU A 90 23.28 -28.41 19.76
N GLY A 91 23.63 -27.28 20.37
CA GLY A 91 24.05 -26.08 19.64
C GLY A 91 22.99 -24.98 19.58
N ASN A 92 23.48 -23.78 19.26
CA ASN A 92 22.71 -22.54 19.37
C ASN A 92 21.64 -22.42 18.28
N ASP A 93 20.52 -21.86 18.73
CA ASP A 93 19.48 -21.13 18.03
C ASP A 93 18.88 -21.80 16.78
N LEU A 94 17.59 -22.12 16.88
CA LEU A 94 16.70 -22.18 15.72
C LEU A 94 16.13 -20.77 15.60
N ASP A 95 16.53 -20.05 14.56
CA ASP A 95 16.05 -18.68 14.28
C ASP A 95 14.97 -18.76 13.21
N VAL A 96 13.72 -18.64 13.66
CA VAL A 96 12.53 -18.63 12.81
C VAL A 96 12.14 -17.17 12.62
N PHE A 97 12.59 -16.52 11.54
CA PHE A 97 12.20 -15.14 11.23
C PHE A 97 10.96 -15.14 10.35
N GLY A 98 9.84 -14.60 10.85
CA GLY A 98 8.62 -14.36 10.06
C GLY A 98 8.09 -15.62 9.34
N SER A 99 8.20 -16.78 9.99
CA SER A 99 7.88 -18.09 9.42
C SER A 99 6.91 -18.86 10.33
N VAL A 100 5.91 -19.53 9.75
CA VAL A 100 4.94 -20.33 10.52
C VAL A 100 5.49 -21.74 10.67
N SER A 101 6.29 -21.96 11.72
CA SER A 101 6.76 -23.29 12.11
C SER A 101 5.73 -23.95 13.05
N HIS A 102 5.05 -25.01 12.61
CA HIS A 102 3.93 -25.58 13.40
C HIS A 102 4.42 -26.48 14.55
N ASN A 103 5.39 -27.36 14.33
CA ASN A 103 5.97 -28.20 15.39
C ASN A 103 7.50 -28.27 15.31
N ILE A 104 8.19 -28.04 16.43
CA ILE A 104 9.65 -28.14 16.54
C ILE A 104 10.00 -29.20 17.60
N PHE A 105 10.66 -30.27 17.17
CA PHE A 105 11.13 -31.38 18.00
C PHE A 105 12.64 -31.29 18.15
N THR A 106 13.12 -30.97 19.35
CA THR A 106 14.56 -31.02 19.66
C THR A 106 14.84 -32.25 20.51
N GLY A 107 15.62 -33.19 19.97
CA GLY A 107 15.84 -34.51 20.58
C GLY A 107 14.81 -35.58 20.16
N GLY A 108 13.99 -35.31 19.14
CA GLY A 108 12.96 -36.24 18.64
C GLY A 108 11.72 -36.41 19.54
N GLU A 109 10.81 -37.30 19.14
CA GLU A 109 9.47 -37.46 19.74
C GLU A 109 9.44 -38.44 20.93
N ALA A 110 10.51 -39.22 21.14
CA ALA A 110 10.55 -40.28 22.15
C ALA A 110 11.34 -39.87 23.42
N LYS A 111 12.48 -40.52 23.70
CA LYS A 111 13.31 -40.29 24.91
C LYS A 111 14.64 -39.61 24.59
N GLY A 112 14.70 -38.81 23.54
CA GLY A 112 15.97 -38.19 23.16
C GLY A 112 16.36 -37.02 24.06
N TYR A 113 17.48 -36.40 23.72
CA TYR A 113 18.14 -35.39 24.51
C TYR A 113 18.36 -34.13 23.68
N ALA A 114 18.02 -32.98 24.26
CA ALA A 114 18.29 -31.68 23.65
C ALA A 114 18.84 -30.69 24.66
N LYS A 115 19.81 -29.90 24.21
CA LYS A 115 20.32 -28.74 24.94
C LYS A 115 20.47 -27.57 23.96
N ASN A 116 19.34 -26.94 23.65
CA ASN A 116 19.22 -25.90 22.63
C ASN A 116 18.42 -24.71 23.19
N THR A 117 18.62 -23.54 22.57
CA THR A 117 17.74 -22.38 22.70
C THR A 117 16.90 -22.29 21.42
N VAL A 118 15.62 -21.97 21.54
CA VAL A 118 14.73 -21.71 20.40
C VAL A 118 14.32 -20.25 20.49
N MET A 119 14.70 -19.46 19.49
CA MET A 119 14.27 -18.07 19.35
C MET A 119 13.18 -18.03 18.29
N VAL A 120 11.94 -17.90 18.74
CA VAL A 120 10.81 -17.64 17.85
C VAL A 120 10.65 -16.13 17.82
N ASP A 121 11.02 -15.52 16.70
CA ASP A 121 10.72 -14.13 16.46
C ASP A 121 9.36 -14.09 15.75
N GLU A 122 8.30 -13.82 16.52
CA GLU A 122 6.96 -13.58 15.99
C GLU A 122 6.86 -12.20 15.32
N ASP A 123 7.91 -11.78 14.60
CA ASP A 123 7.85 -10.67 13.65
C ASP A 123 7.07 -11.16 12.42
N TYR A 124 5.79 -11.43 12.65
CA TYR A 124 4.82 -11.08 11.65
C TYR A 124 4.87 -9.57 11.57
N ASP A 125 5.61 -9.04 10.59
CA ASP A 125 5.20 -7.82 9.91
C ASP A 125 3.84 -8.12 9.27
N LEU A 126 2.81 -8.27 10.11
CA LEU A 126 1.44 -8.18 9.71
C LEU A 126 1.31 -6.71 9.30
N PRO A 127 1.14 -6.43 8.00
CA PRO A 127 0.96 -5.06 7.56
C PRO A 127 -0.18 -4.45 8.37
N ILE A 128 -0.01 -3.19 8.77
CA ILE A 128 -1.05 -2.33 9.38
C ILE A 128 -2.46 -2.84 9.14
N GLU A 129 -3.22 -3.02 10.22
CA GLU A 129 -4.64 -3.28 10.10
C GLU A 129 -5.38 -1.95 9.86
N LEU A 130 -5.61 -1.65 8.59
CA LEU A 130 -6.40 -0.49 8.17
C LEU A 130 -7.86 -0.69 8.61
N GLY A 131 -8.31 0.11 9.58
CA GLY A 131 -9.67 0.03 10.08
C GLY A 131 -10.70 0.66 9.13
N VAL A 132 -10.47 1.92 8.74
CA VAL A 132 -11.42 2.67 7.88
C VAL A 132 -10.64 3.47 6.86
N PHE A 133 -11.12 3.51 5.62
CA PHE A 133 -10.72 4.49 4.61
C PHE A 133 -11.96 4.99 3.89
N GLU A 134 -12.24 6.29 3.99
CA GLU A 134 -13.48 6.90 3.50
C GLU A 134 -13.21 8.24 2.83
N VAL A 135 -14.03 8.54 1.81
CA VAL A 135 -14.02 9.82 1.10
C VAL A 135 -15.44 10.37 1.06
N ARG A 136 -15.65 11.60 1.52
CA ARG A 136 -16.95 12.26 1.58
C ARG A 136 -16.89 13.68 1.04
N ASN A 137 -18.03 14.19 0.58
CA ASN A 137 -18.14 15.57 0.13
C ASN A 137 -18.30 16.50 1.33
N VAL A 138 -17.38 17.45 1.49
CA VAL A 138 -17.49 18.55 2.43
C VAL A 138 -17.27 19.85 1.66
N GLN A 139 -18.32 20.67 1.55
CA GLN A 139 -18.27 21.97 0.86
C GLN A 139 -17.73 21.91 -0.57
N GLY A 140 -18.07 20.85 -1.32
CA GLY A 140 -17.63 20.67 -2.71
C GLY A 140 -16.23 20.11 -2.86
N LYS A 141 -15.59 19.68 -1.76
CA LYS A 141 -14.27 19.05 -1.76
C LYS A 141 -14.32 17.62 -1.26
N ALA A 142 -13.41 16.78 -1.74
CA ALA A 142 -13.23 15.43 -1.21
C ALA A 142 -12.47 15.51 0.13
N PHE A 143 -13.22 15.34 1.23
CA PHE A 143 -12.66 15.12 2.55
C PHE A 143 -12.38 13.64 2.74
N ILE A 144 -11.13 13.32 3.04
CA ILE A 144 -10.62 11.95 3.12
C ILE A 144 -10.23 11.69 4.57
N ARG A 145 -10.67 10.55 5.12
CA ARG A 145 -10.27 10.12 6.45
C ARG A 145 -9.90 8.65 6.47
N TRP A 146 -8.96 8.31 7.34
CA TRP A 146 -8.66 6.92 7.64
C TRP A 146 -8.31 6.70 9.09
N THR A 147 -8.31 5.43 9.45
CA THR A 147 -7.98 4.96 10.78
C THR A 147 -7.14 3.71 10.66
N THR A 148 -6.05 3.65 11.42
CA THR A 148 -5.26 2.45 11.67
C THR A 148 -5.64 1.87 13.03
N LEU A 149 -5.77 0.55 13.15
CA LEU A 149 -5.96 -0.11 14.45
C LEU A 149 -4.62 -0.36 15.14
N THR A 150 -3.61 -0.70 14.36
CA THR A 150 -2.19 -0.82 14.74
C THR A 150 -1.32 -0.25 13.62
N GLU A 151 -0.11 0.19 13.96
CA GLU A 151 0.97 0.60 13.06
C GLU A 151 2.26 -0.09 13.45
N ILE A 152 2.91 -0.74 12.50
CA ILE A 152 4.21 -1.40 12.69
C ILE A 152 5.08 -0.97 11.51
N ASN A 153 6.27 -0.45 11.78
CA ASN A 153 7.25 0.01 10.79
C ASN A 153 6.73 1.01 9.73
N ASN A 154 5.67 1.74 10.04
CA ASN A 154 5.01 2.65 9.11
C ASN A 154 5.72 4.00 9.01
N ASP A 155 6.33 4.29 7.86
CA ASP A 155 7.00 5.57 7.61
C ASP A 155 5.96 6.65 7.27
N TYR A 156 5.15 6.42 6.23
CA TYR A 156 4.14 7.39 5.81
C TYR A 156 3.00 6.79 4.98
N PHE A 157 1.93 7.57 4.90
CA PHE A 157 0.81 7.35 4.01
C PHE A 157 0.87 8.28 2.80
N VAL A 158 0.47 7.78 1.64
CA VAL A 158 0.24 8.57 0.42
C VAL A 158 -1.21 8.40 0.00
N ILE A 159 -1.90 9.51 -0.16
CA ILE A 159 -3.22 9.51 -0.81
C ILE A 159 -3.01 9.65 -2.30
N GLU A 160 -3.55 8.70 -3.04
CA GLU A 160 -3.55 8.72 -4.49
C GLU A 160 -4.96 8.88 -5.03
N LYS A 161 -5.08 9.64 -6.12
CA LYS A 161 -6.31 9.92 -6.84
C LYS A 161 -6.19 9.45 -8.28
N SER A 162 -7.29 9.00 -8.86
CA SER A 162 -7.39 8.65 -10.27
C SER A 162 -8.76 9.00 -10.83
N VAL A 163 -8.84 9.36 -12.10
CA VAL A 163 -10.09 9.56 -12.83
C VAL A 163 -10.45 8.38 -13.75
N ASP A 164 -9.51 7.44 -13.94
CA ASP A 164 -9.64 6.31 -14.88
C ASP A 164 -9.29 4.94 -14.26
N ARG A 165 -8.94 4.91 -12.96
CA ARG A 165 -8.44 3.76 -12.18
C ARG A 165 -7.11 3.18 -12.67
N ARG A 166 -6.43 3.83 -13.61
CA ARG A 166 -5.18 3.35 -14.22
C ARG A 166 -4.03 4.29 -13.90
N ASN A 167 -4.23 5.59 -14.12
CA ASN A 167 -3.25 6.62 -13.84
C ASN A 167 -3.58 7.23 -12.48
N TRP A 168 -2.60 7.18 -11.56
CA TRP A 168 -2.75 7.65 -10.19
C TRP A 168 -1.84 8.85 -9.96
N GLU A 169 -2.41 9.93 -9.44
CA GLU A 169 -1.71 11.15 -9.02
C GLU A 169 -1.65 11.22 -7.49
N ILE A 170 -0.54 11.74 -6.96
CA ILE A 170 -0.38 11.94 -5.53
C ILE A 170 -1.15 13.20 -5.11
N VAL A 171 -2.07 13.06 -4.16
CA VAL A 171 -2.79 14.18 -3.55
C VAL A 171 -1.98 14.76 -2.41
N THR A 172 -1.50 13.91 -1.50
CA THR A 172 -0.70 14.31 -0.34
C THR A 172 0.05 13.12 0.23
N GLN A 173 1.10 13.41 1.01
CA GLN A 173 1.79 12.46 1.88
C GLN A 173 1.63 12.92 3.33
N ILE A 174 1.43 11.99 4.26
CA ILE A 174 1.28 12.24 5.70
C ILE A 174 2.15 11.24 6.46
N GLU A 175 2.97 11.71 7.39
CA GLU A 175 3.80 10.84 8.25
C GLU A 175 2.94 9.86 9.05
N GLY A 176 3.42 8.62 9.13
CA GLY A 176 2.89 7.58 10.01
C GLY A 176 3.36 7.78 11.44
N ALA A 177 2.87 6.95 12.35
CA ALA A 177 3.33 6.95 13.75
C ALA A 177 4.63 6.14 13.95
N GLY A 178 5.17 5.50 12.91
CA GLY A 178 6.25 4.52 13.03
C GLY A 178 5.73 3.21 13.62
N ASN A 179 5.45 3.21 14.92
CA ASN A 179 4.89 2.07 15.65
C ASN A 179 3.79 2.53 16.61
N SER A 180 2.63 1.90 16.56
CA SER A 180 1.48 2.17 17.43
C SER A 180 0.63 0.92 17.62
N ASN A 181 0.29 0.59 18.87
CA ASN A 181 -0.75 -0.41 19.17
C ASN A 181 -2.11 0.23 19.51
N ASN A 182 -2.22 1.55 19.30
CA ASN A 182 -3.44 2.31 19.54
C ASN A 182 -4.10 2.69 18.22
N ARG A 183 -5.43 2.77 18.25
CA ARG A 183 -6.22 3.31 17.15
C ARG A 183 -5.85 4.77 16.90
N LEU A 184 -5.38 5.08 15.69
CA LEU A 184 -5.06 6.44 15.27
C LEU A 184 -6.00 6.91 14.15
N GLU A 185 -6.27 8.21 14.09
CA GLU A 185 -7.13 8.82 13.08
C GLU A 185 -6.39 9.90 12.30
N TYR A 186 -6.56 9.86 10.99
CA TYR A 186 -5.94 10.79 10.05
C TYR A 186 -6.99 11.36 9.12
N SER A 187 -6.75 12.57 8.62
CA SER A 187 -7.61 13.17 7.61
C SER A 187 -6.89 14.19 6.76
N THR A 188 -7.43 14.41 5.57
CA THR A 188 -6.99 15.46 4.64
C THR A 188 -8.12 15.88 3.73
N THR A 189 -7.91 16.92 2.94
CA THR A 189 -8.85 17.37 1.90
C THR A 189 -8.11 17.48 0.59
N ASP A 190 -8.67 16.95 -0.50
CA ASP A 190 -8.13 17.13 -1.85
C ASP A 190 -8.36 18.59 -2.32
N PRO A 191 -7.31 19.41 -2.46
CA PRO A 191 -7.45 20.80 -2.91
C PRO A 191 -7.86 20.89 -4.39
N SER A 192 -7.62 19.84 -5.16
CA SER A 192 -7.83 19.74 -6.61
C SER A 192 -9.00 18.82 -6.98
N THR A 193 -10.02 18.79 -6.12
CA THR A 193 -11.17 17.89 -6.28
C THR A 193 -11.80 18.08 -7.66
N SER A 194 -11.74 17.04 -8.49
CA SER A 194 -12.27 17.08 -9.85
C SER A 194 -13.78 16.85 -9.83
N ARG A 195 -14.50 17.55 -10.71
CA ARG A 195 -15.92 17.27 -10.96
C ARG A 195 -16.08 15.91 -11.63
N GLY A 196 -17.21 15.24 -11.39
CA GLY A 196 -17.44 13.89 -11.88
C GLY A 196 -16.98 12.83 -10.89
N THR A 197 -16.75 11.62 -11.39
CA THR A 197 -16.27 10.50 -10.58
C THR A 197 -14.74 10.51 -10.48
N SER A 198 -14.24 10.48 -9.25
CA SER A 198 -12.83 10.24 -8.91
C SER A 198 -12.72 9.01 -8.03
N TYR A 199 -11.54 8.40 -8.06
CA TYR A 199 -11.18 7.21 -7.30
C TYR A 199 -10.02 7.55 -6.39
N TYR A 200 -10.11 7.16 -5.13
CA TYR A 200 -9.05 7.37 -4.16
C TYR A 200 -8.61 6.05 -3.59
N ARG A 201 -7.32 5.92 -3.30
CA ARG A 201 -6.74 4.83 -2.51
C ARG A 201 -5.71 5.37 -1.55
N LEU A 202 -5.56 4.70 -0.42
CA LEU A 202 -4.48 4.93 0.52
C LEU A 202 -3.34 3.98 0.15
N LYS A 203 -2.14 4.52 -0.01
CA LYS A 203 -0.90 3.76 -0.06
C LYS A 203 -0.20 3.95 1.28
N GLN A 204 0.20 2.88 1.92
CA GLN A 204 1.05 2.92 3.09
C GLN A 204 2.46 2.51 2.69
N VAL A 205 3.46 3.15 3.25
CA VAL A 205 4.87 2.86 2.98
C VAL A 205 5.61 2.64 4.29
N ASP A 206 6.30 1.53 4.38
CA ASP A 206 7.09 1.14 5.54
C ASP A 206 8.53 1.69 5.40
N PHE A 207 9.31 1.70 6.50
CA PHE A 207 10.67 2.27 6.50
C PHE A 207 11.66 1.55 5.56
N ASP A 208 11.38 0.30 5.20
CA ASP A 208 12.17 -0.49 4.24
C ASP A 208 11.75 -0.22 2.78
N GLY A 209 10.73 0.61 2.56
CA GLY A 209 10.19 0.97 1.26
C GLY A 209 9.10 0.04 0.73
N GLN A 210 8.73 -1.01 1.47
CA GLN A 210 7.58 -1.84 1.13
C GLN A 210 6.29 -1.05 1.26
N PHE A 211 5.27 -1.45 0.51
CA PHE A 211 4.00 -0.72 0.51
C PHE A 211 2.79 -1.63 0.29
N THR A 212 1.68 -1.18 0.86
CA THR A 212 0.37 -1.80 0.68
C THR A 212 -0.66 -0.76 0.25
N TYR A 213 -1.72 -1.22 -0.41
CA TYR A 213 -2.83 -0.37 -0.84
C TYR A 213 -4.12 -0.75 -0.12
N SER A 214 -4.91 0.25 0.22
CA SER A 214 -6.31 0.04 0.60
C SER A 214 -7.17 -0.37 -0.59
N ASP A 215 -8.41 -0.77 -0.29
CA ASP A 215 -9.50 -0.73 -1.26
C ASP A 215 -9.65 0.66 -1.88
N ILE A 216 -10.11 0.68 -3.13
CA ILE A 216 -10.45 1.92 -3.83
C ILE A 216 -11.79 2.46 -3.31
N ARG A 217 -11.83 3.75 -2.99
CA ARG A 217 -13.05 4.49 -2.66
C ARG A 217 -13.47 5.38 -3.82
N ILE A 218 -14.75 5.30 -4.17
CA ILE A 218 -15.35 6.08 -5.24
C ILE A 218 -15.89 7.36 -4.62
N PHE A 219 -15.52 8.49 -5.21
CA PHE A 219 -16.04 9.79 -4.86
C PHE A 219 -16.67 10.40 -6.11
N ASN A 220 -17.93 10.82 -6.01
CA ASN A 220 -18.61 11.47 -7.12
C ASN A 220 -18.99 12.90 -6.70
N LEU A 221 -18.38 13.88 -7.37
CA LEU A 221 -18.71 15.30 -7.28
C LEU A 221 -19.64 15.71 -8.43
N GLU A 222 -20.79 15.06 -8.53
CA GLU A 222 -21.93 15.46 -9.38
C GLU A 222 -23.15 15.90 -8.54
N ASN A 223 -23.07 15.77 -7.21
CA ASN A 223 -24.10 16.18 -6.26
C ASN A 223 -23.59 17.24 -5.25
N ALA A 224 -22.65 18.10 -5.64
CA ALA A 224 -22.46 19.37 -4.94
C ALA A 224 -23.70 20.25 -5.23
N PRO A 225 -24.23 21.00 -4.25
CA PRO A 225 -25.54 21.63 -4.35
C PRO A 225 -25.64 22.42 -5.65
N ASN A 226 -26.78 22.29 -6.34
CA ASN A 226 -27.15 23.12 -7.49
C ASN A 226 -26.70 24.56 -7.20
N ILE A 227 -25.60 25.00 -7.83
CA ILE A 227 -25.40 26.43 -8.00
C ILE A 227 -26.52 26.80 -8.94
N GLU A 228 -27.62 27.28 -8.37
CA GLU A 228 -28.74 27.79 -9.13
C GLU A 228 -28.21 28.95 -9.95
N LEU A 229 -28.04 28.70 -11.25
CA LEU A 229 -27.69 29.73 -12.19
C LEU A 229 -28.91 30.64 -12.31
N TYR A 230 -28.70 31.92 -12.13
CA TYR A 230 -29.72 32.93 -12.30
C TYR A 230 -29.29 33.89 -13.40
N ALA A 231 -30.19 34.16 -14.33
CA ALA A 231 -29.99 35.20 -15.32
C ALA A 231 -31.25 36.02 -15.51
N TYR A 232 -31.07 37.33 -15.65
CA TYR A 232 -32.17 38.28 -15.78
C TYR A 232 -31.76 39.48 -16.63
N PRO A 233 -32.75 40.14 -17.26
CA PRO A 233 -34.13 39.71 -17.38
C PRO A 233 -34.26 38.50 -18.32
N ASN A 234 -35.26 37.65 -18.10
CA ASN A 234 -35.64 36.58 -19.01
C ASN A 234 -37.18 36.54 -19.08
N PRO A 235 -37.82 36.98 -20.18
CA PRO A 235 -37.22 37.31 -21.48
C PRO A 235 -36.32 38.56 -21.49
N VAL A 236 -35.30 38.56 -22.35
CA VAL A 236 -34.28 39.61 -22.46
C VAL A 236 -34.48 40.48 -23.70
N ILE A 237 -34.24 41.80 -23.60
CA ILE A 237 -34.37 42.72 -24.74
C ILE A 237 -33.03 43.20 -25.28
N ASN A 238 -32.06 43.61 -24.47
CA ASN A 238 -30.79 44.16 -24.96
C ASN A 238 -29.58 43.66 -24.16
N GLU A 239 -29.76 43.52 -22.85
CA GLU A 239 -28.69 43.19 -21.92
C GLU A 239 -29.14 42.04 -21.02
N LEU A 240 -28.31 41.02 -20.90
CA LEU A 240 -28.53 39.88 -20.01
C LEU A 240 -27.48 39.92 -18.90
N THR A 241 -27.92 39.85 -17.65
CA THR A 241 -27.06 39.66 -16.48
C THR A 241 -27.13 38.21 -16.06
N ILE A 242 -25.97 37.59 -15.82
CA ILE A 242 -25.86 36.24 -15.24
C ILE A 242 -25.15 36.39 -13.88
N LEU A 243 -25.80 35.92 -12.80
CA LEU A 243 -25.21 35.87 -11.48
C LEU A 243 -24.27 34.66 -11.40
N LEU A 244 -22.98 34.94 -11.33
CA LEU A 244 -21.94 33.94 -11.42
C LEU A 244 -20.62 34.47 -10.85
N ASP A 245 -19.99 33.67 -9.99
CA ASP A 245 -18.66 33.96 -9.44
C ASP A 245 -17.59 34.02 -10.54
N LYS A 246 -16.61 34.92 -10.37
CA LYS A 246 -15.53 35.18 -11.34
C LYS A 246 -14.77 33.94 -11.79
N ASP A 247 -14.63 32.93 -10.92
CA ASP A 247 -13.91 31.70 -11.22
C ASP A 247 -14.54 30.91 -12.38
N TYR A 248 -15.81 31.19 -12.69
CA TYR A 248 -16.57 30.52 -13.74
C TYR A 248 -16.79 31.36 -15.00
N HIS A 249 -16.36 32.62 -15.04
CA HIS A 249 -16.62 33.53 -16.16
C HIS A 249 -16.06 33.00 -17.49
N GLN A 250 -14.91 32.32 -17.45
CA GLN A 250 -14.25 31.74 -18.62
C GLN A 250 -14.95 30.48 -19.16
N LEU A 251 -15.91 29.93 -18.42
CA LEU A 251 -16.61 28.68 -18.78
C LEU A 251 -17.95 28.94 -19.48
N ILE A 252 -18.31 30.19 -19.71
CA ILE A 252 -19.60 30.58 -20.30
C ILE A 252 -19.53 30.39 -21.82
N GLN A 253 -20.51 29.68 -22.34
CA GLN A 253 -20.72 29.46 -23.77
C GLN A 253 -22.19 29.69 -24.11
N MET A 254 -22.47 30.36 -25.21
CA MET A 254 -23.84 30.59 -25.69
C MET A 254 -24.09 29.83 -26.98
N TYR A 255 -25.28 29.26 -27.11
CA TYR A 255 -25.70 28.50 -28.28
C TYR A 255 -27.10 28.90 -28.72
N SER A 256 -27.36 28.84 -30.03
CA SER A 256 -28.72 28.85 -30.57
C SER A 256 -29.43 27.51 -30.28
N ILE A 257 -30.75 27.45 -30.45
CA ILE A 257 -31.51 26.20 -30.31
C ILE A 257 -31.07 25.10 -31.29
N ASN A 258 -30.42 25.47 -32.39
CA ASN A 258 -29.88 24.54 -33.38
C ASN A 258 -28.46 24.05 -33.02
N GLY A 259 -27.90 24.47 -31.86
CA GLY A 259 -26.58 24.07 -31.39
C GLY A 259 -25.41 24.87 -31.96
N GLU A 260 -25.67 25.94 -32.72
CA GLU A 260 -24.63 26.82 -33.24
C GLU A 260 -24.05 27.68 -32.11
N ALA A 261 -22.72 27.72 -31.99
CA ALA A 261 -22.03 28.53 -30.99
C ALA A 261 -22.09 30.03 -31.35
N ILE A 262 -22.51 30.85 -30.39
CA ILE A 262 -22.64 32.30 -30.55
C ILE A 262 -21.55 32.99 -29.72
N PRO A 263 -20.72 33.84 -30.34
CA PRO A 263 -19.73 34.63 -29.61
C PRO A 263 -20.38 35.54 -28.57
N LEU A 264 -19.81 35.57 -27.36
CA LEU A 264 -20.27 36.45 -26.29
C LEU A 264 -19.81 37.89 -26.55
N GLN A 265 -20.72 38.85 -26.39
CA GLN A 265 -20.38 40.28 -26.35
C GLN A 265 -20.48 40.78 -24.90
N ILE A 266 -19.36 40.80 -24.19
CA ILE A 266 -19.31 41.17 -22.77
C ILE A 266 -19.33 42.69 -22.63
N ILE A 267 -20.26 43.21 -21.82
CA ILE A 267 -20.35 44.63 -21.45
C ILE A 267 -19.50 44.90 -20.22
N ASN A 268 -19.67 44.08 -19.18
CA ASN A 268 -18.99 44.23 -17.88
C ASN A 268 -18.93 42.87 -17.14
N GLN A 269 -17.95 42.73 -16.24
CA GLN A 269 -17.75 41.59 -15.35
C GLN A 269 -17.35 42.10 -13.96
N THR A 270 -17.97 41.54 -12.92
CA THR A 270 -17.58 41.75 -11.51
C THR A 270 -17.29 40.41 -10.83
N ASP A 271 -16.92 40.41 -9.56
CA ASP A 271 -16.69 39.17 -8.81
C ASP A 271 -17.95 38.29 -8.69
N GLN A 272 -19.15 38.81 -8.95
CA GLN A 272 -20.42 38.12 -8.71
C GLN A 272 -21.38 38.10 -9.93
N ASP A 273 -21.12 38.87 -10.98
CA ASP A 273 -21.96 38.91 -12.17
C ASP A 273 -21.16 39.13 -13.48
N ILE A 274 -21.79 38.76 -14.58
CA ILE A 274 -21.37 39.10 -15.94
C ILE A 274 -22.56 39.65 -16.73
N ARG A 275 -22.31 40.72 -17.48
CA ARG A 275 -23.33 41.39 -18.31
C ARG A 275 -22.98 41.23 -19.78
N LEU A 276 -23.95 40.76 -20.56
CA LEU A 276 -23.81 40.46 -21.98
C LEU A 276 -24.72 41.36 -22.81
N ASN A 277 -24.18 41.90 -23.92
CA ASN A 277 -24.97 42.54 -24.96
C ASN A 277 -25.57 41.47 -25.86
N VAL A 278 -26.89 41.39 -25.88
CA VAL A 278 -27.66 40.47 -26.72
C VAL A 278 -28.51 41.19 -27.76
N SER A 279 -28.36 42.51 -27.93
CA SER A 279 -29.15 43.32 -28.88
C SER A 279 -29.04 42.85 -30.34
N HIS A 280 -27.90 42.25 -30.70
CA HIS A 280 -27.63 41.70 -32.03
C HIS A 280 -28.32 40.35 -32.31
N LEU A 281 -28.87 39.69 -31.28
CA LEU A 281 -29.53 38.40 -31.41
C LEU A 281 -30.95 38.56 -31.97
N ASN A 282 -31.33 37.67 -32.88
CA ASN A 282 -32.69 37.53 -33.35
C ASN A 282 -33.61 36.99 -32.25
N LYS A 283 -34.91 37.26 -32.33
CA LYS A 283 -35.90 36.71 -31.39
C LYS A 283 -35.91 35.19 -31.42
N GLY A 284 -35.93 34.55 -30.24
CA GLY A 284 -35.86 33.09 -30.15
C GLY A 284 -35.34 32.56 -28.82
N PHE A 285 -35.07 31.25 -28.79
CA PHE A 285 -34.51 30.56 -27.63
C PHE A 285 -33.02 30.36 -27.76
N TYR A 286 -32.32 30.62 -26.66
CA TYR A 286 -30.88 30.47 -26.55
C TYR A 286 -30.54 29.65 -25.31
N VAL A 287 -29.45 28.90 -25.39
CA VAL A 287 -28.92 28.11 -24.28
C VAL A 287 -27.58 28.70 -23.89
N ILE A 288 -27.44 29.03 -22.61
CA ILE A 288 -26.16 29.40 -22.02
C ILE A 288 -25.69 28.22 -21.18
N ARG A 289 -24.53 27.68 -21.52
CA ARG A 289 -23.86 26.64 -20.75
C ARG A 289 -22.76 27.28 -19.93
N VAL A 290 -22.66 26.91 -18.67
CA VAL A 290 -21.56 27.32 -17.80
C VAL A 290 -20.80 26.07 -17.40
N GLY A 291 -19.78 25.70 -18.19
CA GLY A 291 -18.95 24.51 -17.99
C GLY A 291 -19.74 23.27 -17.55
N HIS A 292 -19.48 22.84 -16.31
CA HIS A 292 -20.13 21.73 -15.62
C HIS A 292 -21.19 22.17 -14.57
N LEU A 293 -21.45 23.48 -14.43
CA LEU A 293 -22.39 24.04 -13.45
C LEU A 293 -23.83 23.84 -13.88
N GLY A 294 -24.10 23.94 -15.18
CA GLY A 294 -25.43 23.72 -15.72
C GLY A 294 -25.70 24.53 -16.98
N VAL A 295 -26.98 24.61 -17.31
CA VAL A 295 -27.50 25.34 -18.48
C VAL A 295 -28.63 26.27 -18.09
N LEU A 296 -28.64 27.47 -18.68
CA LEU A 296 -29.71 28.45 -18.61
C LEU A 296 -30.41 28.52 -19.97
N LYS A 297 -31.74 28.61 -19.95
CA LYS A 297 -32.55 28.86 -21.15
C LYS A 297 -33.01 30.30 -21.16
N ILE A 298 -32.66 31.05 -22.20
CA ILE A 298 -32.97 32.47 -22.33
C ILE A 298 -33.92 32.66 -23.52
N VAL A 299 -34.93 33.50 -23.33
CA VAL A 299 -35.86 33.94 -24.38
C VAL A 299 -35.51 35.36 -24.77
N LYS A 300 -35.30 35.60 -26.07
CA LYS A 300 -35.02 36.89 -26.68
C LYS A 300 -36.18 37.36 -27.54
#